data_AF-A0A940R4N4-F1
#
_entry.id   AF-A0A940R4N4-F1
#
_cell.length_a   1.000
_cell.length_b   1.000
_cell.length_c   1.000
_cell.angle_alpha   90.00
_cell.angle_beta   90.00
_cell.angle_gamma   90.00
#
_symmetry.space_group_name_H-M   'P 1'
#
loop_
_entity.id
_entity.type
_entity.pdbx_description
1 polymer ?
#
loop_
_entity_poly.entity_id
_entity_poly.type
_entity_poly.pdbx_seq_one_letter_code
_entity_poly.pdbx_strand_id
1 'polypeptide(L)'
;MILVAGCVSTPRGPGPGPSQEPPPVSSYVSERDAATIAEMRAAPPTAPELVLGKNPSSDPNRLAAQGFVRVGTANYAGSETVAREEADRQGQAVGADRILLYPPLPSATSAAAPVWNAAFYVRFKLPFGATFRDLKAEERAAIGHDGGVEIGSVVGGTPASRANLLAGDFVVQVNGKPIAGKSAFQNLLKANAGRTVTLTIVRNGETLQRVLRLGSLAPE
;
A
#
# COMPACT_ATOMS: atom_id res chain seq x y z
N MET A 1 -24.74 -85.17 -6.10
CA MET A 1 -24.22 -84.26 -5.06
C MET A 1 -22.71 -84.32 -5.14
N ILE A 2 -22.07 -83.29 -5.68
CA ILE A 2 -20.71 -82.77 -5.39
C ILE A 2 -20.54 -81.58 -6.35
N LEU A 3 -20.43 -80.42 -5.73
CA LEU A 3 -20.33 -79.09 -6.30
C LEU A 3 -18.87 -78.66 -6.07
N VAL A 4 -18.10 -78.30 -7.08
CA VAL A 4 -16.96 -77.39 -6.86
C VAL A 4 -16.81 -76.46 -8.06
N ALA A 5 -16.99 -75.17 -7.77
CA ALA A 5 -17.00 -74.05 -8.66
C ALA A 5 -15.58 -73.63 -9.11
N GLY A 6 -15.50 -73.08 -10.32
CA GLY A 6 -14.28 -72.51 -10.88
C GLY A 6 -13.87 -71.19 -10.20
N CYS A 7 -12.56 -71.00 -10.05
CA CYS A 7 -11.99 -69.71 -9.67
C CYS A 7 -11.85 -68.82 -10.91
N VAL A 8 -12.62 -67.74 -10.96
CA VAL A 8 -12.39 -66.60 -11.87
C VAL A 8 -11.36 -65.68 -11.22
N SER A 9 -10.26 -65.43 -11.92
CA SER A 9 -9.25 -64.43 -11.52
C SER A 9 -9.68 -63.05 -11.98
N THR A 10 -9.99 -62.16 -11.04
CA THR A 10 -10.32 -60.74 -11.31
C THR A 10 -9.02 -59.94 -11.53
N PRO A 11 -8.93 -59.06 -12.55
CA PRO A 11 -7.78 -58.18 -12.70
C PRO A 11 -7.80 -57.09 -11.60
N ARG A 12 -6.63 -56.88 -11.00
CA ARG A 12 -6.34 -55.85 -9.99
C ARG A 12 -6.47 -54.47 -10.65
N GLY A 13 -7.46 -53.67 -10.22
CA GLY A 13 -7.67 -52.32 -10.72
C GLY A 13 -6.48 -51.39 -10.46
N PRO A 14 -6.32 -50.30 -11.22
CA PRO A 14 -5.25 -49.33 -10.98
C PRO A 14 -5.44 -48.72 -9.60
N GLY A 15 -4.41 -48.78 -8.77
CA GLY A 15 -4.40 -48.17 -7.45
C GLY A 15 -4.64 -46.65 -7.53
N PRO A 16 -5.19 -46.04 -6.47
CA PRO A 16 -5.34 -44.59 -6.44
C PRO A 16 -3.98 -43.94 -6.67
N GLY A 17 -3.93 -43.00 -7.63
CA GLY A 17 -2.73 -42.21 -7.95
C GLY A 17 -2.19 -41.47 -6.73
N PRO A 18 -0.98 -40.89 -6.83
CA PRO A 18 -0.30 -40.28 -5.68
C PRO A 18 -1.24 -39.30 -4.99
N SER A 19 -1.42 -39.53 -3.68
CA SER A 19 -2.13 -38.63 -2.78
C SER A 19 -1.75 -37.20 -3.11
N GLN A 20 -2.69 -36.41 -3.64
CA GLN A 20 -2.52 -34.97 -3.68
C GLN A 20 -2.30 -34.54 -2.23
N GLU A 21 -1.09 -34.09 -1.95
CA GLU A 21 -0.75 -33.39 -0.71
C GLU A 21 -1.83 -32.33 -0.48
N PRO A 22 -2.39 -32.22 0.74
CA PRO A 22 -3.40 -31.20 1.01
C PRO A 22 -2.83 -29.84 0.56
N PRO A 23 -3.62 -28.98 -0.11
CA PRO A 23 -3.12 -27.68 -0.51
C PRO A 23 -2.56 -26.97 0.73
N PRO A 24 -1.39 -26.32 0.62
CA PRO A 24 -0.78 -25.67 1.76
C PRO A 24 -1.78 -24.67 2.34
N VAL A 25 -1.87 -24.63 3.67
CA VAL A 25 -2.75 -23.76 4.44
C VAL A 25 -2.46 -22.28 4.14
N SER A 26 -3.03 -21.76 3.05
CA SER A 26 -3.10 -20.34 2.74
C SER A 26 -4.05 -19.67 3.72
N SER A 27 -3.54 -19.31 4.89
CA SER A 27 -4.29 -18.48 5.83
C SER A 27 -4.16 -17.02 5.43
N TYR A 28 -5.07 -16.52 4.60
CA TYR A 28 -5.19 -15.06 4.39
C TYR A 28 -5.92 -14.43 5.57
N VAL A 29 -5.33 -13.40 6.15
CA VAL A 29 -5.93 -12.56 7.18
C VAL A 29 -6.20 -11.19 6.58
N SER A 30 -7.48 -10.86 6.42
CA SER A 30 -7.88 -9.52 5.98
C SER A 30 -7.72 -8.54 7.14
N GLU A 31 -6.95 -7.47 6.91
CA GLU A 31 -6.84 -6.34 7.85
C GLU A 31 -7.81 -5.21 7.50
N ARG A 32 -8.39 -5.24 6.29
CA ARG A 32 -9.47 -4.35 5.84
C ARG A 32 -10.43 -5.08 4.91
N ASP A 33 -11.69 -4.67 4.86
CA ASP A 33 -12.68 -5.19 3.92
C ASP A 33 -12.52 -4.57 2.51
N ALA A 34 -13.11 -5.22 1.51
CA ALA A 34 -12.97 -4.84 0.10
C ALA A 34 -13.64 -3.49 -0.24
N ALA A 35 -14.73 -3.12 0.43
CA ALA A 35 -15.41 -1.85 0.19
C ALA A 35 -14.54 -0.68 0.67
N THR A 36 -14.01 -0.77 1.89
CA THR A 36 -13.04 0.18 2.45
C THR A 36 -11.82 0.31 1.53
N ILE A 37 -11.28 -0.80 1.03
CA ILE A 37 -10.14 -0.77 0.10
C ILE A 37 -10.49 -0.05 -1.21
N ALA A 38 -11.66 -0.32 -1.78
CA ALA A 38 -12.11 0.26 -3.04
C ALA A 38 -12.33 1.77 -2.95
N GLU A 39 -12.83 2.27 -1.83
CA GLU A 39 -13.04 3.71 -1.61
C GLU A 39 -11.73 4.47 -1.39
N MET A 40 -10.76 3.84 -0.72
CA MET A 40 -9.52 4.50 -0.30
C MET A 40 -8.43 4.52 -1.37
N ARG A 41 -8.50 3.63 -2.37
CA ARG A 41 -7.40 3.46 -3.34
C ARG A 41 -7.22 4.65 -4.27
N ALA A 42 -5.97 4.93 -4.63
CA ALA A 42 -5.60 6.08 -5.45
C ALA A 42 -6.04 5.96 -6.92
N ALA A 43 -6.17 4.74 -7.43
CA ALA A 43 -6.57 4.39 -8.79
C ALA A 43 -7.25 3.01 -8.78
N PRO A 44 -8.05 2.62 -9.80
CA PRO A 44 -8.63 1.28 -9.90
C PRO A 44 -7.59 0.15 -9.76
N PRO A 45 -7.99 -1.07 -9.34
CA PRO A 45 -7.07 -2.20 -9.25
C PRO A 45 -6.37 -2.49 -10.57
N THR A 46 -5.04 -2.53 -10.52
CA THR A 46 -4.19 -3.09 -11.57
C THR A 46 -3.60 -4.42 -11.10
N ALA A 47 -2.91 -5.14 -11.99
CA ALA A 47 -2.11 -6.28 -11.56
C ALA A 47 -1.12 -5.84 -10.45
N PRO A 48 -0.98 -6.61 -9.37
CA PRO A 48 -0.10 -6.27 -8.26
C PRO A 48 1.37 -6.34 -8.67
N GLU A 49 2.19 -5.44 -8.14
CA GLU A 49 3.64 -5.57 -8.20
C GLU A 49 4.13 -6.51 -7.09
N LEU A 50 4.53 -7.73 -7.45
CA LEU A 50 5.11 -8.69 -6.50
C LEU A 50 6.63 -8.54 -6.42
N VAL A 51 7.14 -8.22 -5.23
CA VAL A 51 8.57 -8.11 -4.95
C VAL A 51 8.96 -8.86 -3.67
N LEU A 52 10.24 -9.23 -3.56
CA LEU A 52 10.75 -9.82 -2.33
C LEU A 52 10.90 -8.75 -1.24
N GLY A 53 10.35 -9.03 -0.07
CA GLY A 53 10.49 -8.22 1.13
C GLY A 53 11.91 -8.29 1.69
N LYS A 54 12.35 -7.21 2.33
CA LYS A 54 13.71 -7.13 2.90
C LYS A 54 13.70 -7.37 4.40
N ASN A 55 12.76 -6.74 5.11
CA ASN A 55 12.64 -6.87 6.56
C ASN A 55 11.19 -6.59 6.98
N PRO A 56 10.44 -7.61 7.43
CA PRO A 56 9.02 -7.49 7.75
C PRO A 56 8.71 -6.50 8.89
N SER A 57 9.69 -6.18 9.74
CA SER A 57 9.52 -5.20 10.83
C SER A 57 9.64 -3.75 10.35
N SER A 58 10.42 -3.49 9.30
CA SER A 58 10.70 -2.11 8.80
C SER A 58 9.98 -1.77 7.49
N ASP A 59 9.68 -2.77 6.67
CA ASP A 59 9.01 -2.60 5.39
C ASP A 59 7.63 -1.94 5.48
N PRO A 60 6.79 -2.22 6.50
CA PRO A 60 5.51 -1.53 6.66
C PRO A 60 5.68 -0.01 6.77
N ASN A 61 6.64 0.48 7.56
CA ASN A 61 6.88 1.91 7.73
C ASN A 61 7.43 2.55 6.44
N ARG A 62 8.33 1.84 5.74
CA ARG A 62 8.88 2.27 4.45
C ARG A 62 7.79 2.40 3.38
N LEU A 63 6.86 1.44 3.32
CA LEU A 63 5.74 1.48 2.39
C LEU A 63 4.68 2.52 2.79
N ALA A 64 4.41 2.69 4.09
CA ALA A 64 3.53 3.76 4.58
C ALA A 64 4.03 5.16 4.16
N ALA A 65 5.34 5.40 4.24
CA ALA A 65 5.95 6.65 3.76
C ALA A 65 5.79 6.86 2.23
N GLN A 66 5.52 5.80 1.48
CA GLN A 66 5.25 5.84 0.04
C GLN A 66 3.75 5.88 -0.28
N GLY A 67 2.88 5.99 0.72
CA GLY A 67 1.43 6.02 0.55
C GLY A 67 0.78 4.64 0.35
N PHE A 68 1.49 3.57 0.70
CA PHE A 68 0.91 2.22 0.73
C PHE A 68 0.40 1.89 2.11
N VAL A 69 -0.73 1.20 2.18
CA VAL A 69 -1.28 0.71 3.44
C VAL A 69 -1.53 -0.78 3.31
N ARG A 70 -1.12 -1.53 4.34
CA ARG A 70 -1.33 -2.98 4.40
C ARG A 70 -2.82 -3.28 4.52
N VAL A 71 -3.30 -4.21 3.70
CA VAL A 71 -4.72 -4.62 3.64
C VAL A 71 -4.92 -6.07 4.07
N GLY A 72 -3.84 -6.85 4.15
CA GLY A 72 -3.86 -8.19 4.71
C GLY A 72 -2.49 -8.85 4.70
N THR A 73 -2.44 -10.05 5.26
CA THR A 73 -1.26 -10.93 5.27
C THR A 73 -1.66 -12.35 4.89
N ALA A 74 -0.71 -13.15 4.39
CA ALA A 74 -0.92 -14.57 4.13
C ALA A 74 0.36 -15.37 4.34
N ASN A 75 0.20 -16.68 4.55
CA ASN A 75 1.31 -17.62 4.65
C ASN A 75 1.15 -18.70 3.57
N TYR A 76 2.25 -19.05 2.90
CA TYR A 76 2.27 -20.05 1.83
C TYR A 76 3.34 -21.09 2.12
N ALA A 77 2.96 -22.36 2.26
CA ALA A 77 3.93 -23.43 2.44
C ALA A 77 4.38 -23.99 1.09
N GLY A 78 5.66 -24.36 1.00
CA GLY A 78 6.23 -24.98 -0.19
C GLY A 78 7.27 -24.11 -0.90
N SER A 79 7.46 -24.37 -2.20
CA SER A 79 8.49 -23.71 -3.00
C SER A 79 8.21 -22.22 -3.23
N GLU A 80 9.26 -21.45 -3.54
CA GLU A 80 9.12 -20.03 -3.94
C GLU A 80 8.14 -19.86 -5.09
N THR A 81 8.20 -20.73 -6.11
CA THR A 81 7.31 -20.67 -7.28
C THR A 81 5.85 -20.77 -6.88
N VAL A 82 5.52 -21.72 -6.01
CA VAL A 82 4.16 -21.90 -5.49
C VAL A 82 3.73 -20.68 -4.68
N ALA A 83 4.58 -20.22 -3.77
CA ALA A 83 4.28 -19.04 -2.95
C ALA A 83 4.08 -17.77 -3.79
N ARG A 84 4.86 -17.56 -4.86
CA ARG A 84 4.70 -16.42 -5.76
C ARG A 84 3.40 -16.49 -6.55
N GLU A 85 3.05 -17.67 -7.08
CA GLU A 85 1.81 -17.87 -7.82
C GLU A 85 0.58 -17.64 -6.93
N GLU A 86 0.58 -18.22 -5.73
CA GLU A 86 -0.54 -18.07 -4.79
C GLU A 86 -0.65 -16.64 -4.25
N ALA A 87 0.48 -15.99 -3.95
CA ALA A 87 0.50 -14.59 -3.53
C ALA A 87 -0.02 -13.67 -4.64
N ASP A 88 0.36 -13.89 -5.91
CA ASP A 88 -0.17 -13.11 -7.03
C ASP A 88 -1.68 -13.28 -7.17
N ARG A 89 -2.17 -14.53 -7.13
CA ARG A 89 -3.61 -14.85 -7.18
C ARG A 89 -4.38 -14.17 -6.05
N GLN A 90 -3.87 -14.26 -4.82
CA GLN A 90 -4.47 -13.59 -3.66
C GLN A 90 -4.43 -12.06 -3.81
N GLY A 91 -3.31 -11.51 -4.28
CA GLY A 91 -3.14 -10.09 -4.52
C GLY A 91 -4.13 -9.54 -5.54
N GLN A 92 -4.36 -10.25 -6.64
CA GLN A 92 -5.40 -9.91 -7.61
C GLN A 92 -6.80 -9.96 -6.98
N ALA A 93 -7.10 -10.99 -6.19
CA ALA A 93 -8.40 -11.16 -5.54
C ALA A 93 -8.73 -10.03 -4.55
N VAL A 94 -7.73 -9.52 -3.82
CA VAL A 94 -7.90 -8.41 -2.85
C VAL A 94 -7.63 -7.04 -3.45
N GLY A 95 -7.29 -6.98 -4.75
CA GLY A 95 -6.97 -5.75 -5.45
C GLY A 95 -5.71 -5.05 -4.92
N ALA A 96 -4.71 -5.80 -4.45
CA ALA A 96 -3.43 -5.26 -4.02
C ALA A 96 -2.72 -4.51 -5.15
N ASP A 97 -2.09 -3.38 -4.84
CA ASP A 97 -1.17 -2.69 -5.77
C ASP A 97 0.26 -3.22 -5.63
N ARG A 98 0.62 -3.74 -4.45
CA ARG A 98 1.95 -4.28 -4.17
C ARG A 98 1.88 -5.45 -3.20
N ILE A 99 2.69 -6.47 -3.44
CA ILE A 99 2.86 -7.63 -2.59
C ILE A 99 4.32 -7.70 -2.16
N LEU A 100 4.55 -7.80 -0.85
CA LEU A 100 5.86 -8.14 -0.31
C LEU A 100 5.86 -9.62 0.09
N LEU A 101 6.65 -10.43 -0.60
CA LEU A 101 6.85 -11.84 -0.29
C LEU A 101 8.17 -12.03 0.47
N TYR A 102 8.12 -12.61 1.65
CA TYR A 102 9.27 -12.79 2.53
C TYR A 102 9.74 -14.25 2.51
N PRO A 103 11.04 -14.48 2.29
CA PRO A 103 11.60 -15.82 2.32
C PRO A 103 11.43 -16.45 3.71
N PRO A 104 11.28 -17.78 3.79
CA PRO A 104 11.25 -18.50 5.05
C PRO A 104 12.53 -18.23 5.84
N LEU A 105 12.40 -18.11 7.16
CA LEU A 105 13.58 -18.04 8.01
C LEU A 105 14.36 -19.37 7.90
N PRO A 106 15.71 -19.32 7.83
CA PRO A 106 16.52 -20.52 7.86
C PRO A 106 16.19 -21.29 9.14
N SER A 107 15.57 -22.47 9.00
CA SER A 107 15.33 -23.36 10.13
C SER A 107 16.46 -24.37 10.22
N ALA A 108 17.09 -24.47 11.39
CA ALA A 108 18.25 -25.33 11.59
C ALA A 108 17.92 -26.84 11.59
N THR A 109 16.64 -27.25 11.73
CA THR A 109 16.29 -28.62 12.13
C THR A 109 14.91 -29.15 11.70
N SER A 110 14.15 -28.47 10.84
CA SER A 110 12.75 -28.86 10.58
C SER A 110 12.54 -29.64 9.28
N ALA A 111 11.83 -30.77 9.35
CA ALA A 111 11.27 -31.50 8.20
C ALA A 111 9.97 -30.88 7.65
N ALA A 112 9.48 -29.79 8.26
CA ALA A 112 8.31 -29.07 7.76
C ALA A 112 8.63 -28.28 6.49
N ALA A 113 7.67 -28.21 5.58
CA ALA A 113 7.79 -27.41 4.37
C ALA A 113 8.12 -25.94 4.72
N PRO A 114 8.99 -25.27 3.95
CA PRO A 114 9.28 -23.85 4.16
C PRO A 114 7.99 -23.02 4.05
N VAL A 115 7.83 -22.07 4.98
CA VAL A 115 6.67 -21.16 5.00
C VAL A 115 7.10 -19.76 4.60
N TRP A 116 6.56 -19.31 3.48
CA TRP A 116 6.68 -17.94 2.98
C TRP A 116 5.62 -17.07 3.62
N ASN A 117 5.98 -15.84 3.98
CA ASN A 117 5.02 -14.87 4.49
C ASN A 117 4.78 -13.81 3.41
N ALA A 118 3.55 -13.36 3.26
CA ALA A 118 3.18 -12.32 2.31
C ALA A 118 2.43 -11.19 3.03
N ALA A 119 2.68 -9.96 2.61
CA ALA A 119 1.91 -8.79 3.01
C ALA A 119 1.40 -8.07 1.77
N PHE A 120 0.10 -7.76 1.79
CA PHE A 120 -0.62 -7.16 0.67
C PHE A 120 -0.86 -5.69 0.95
N TYR A 121 -0.54 -4.84 -0.01
CA TYR A 121 -0.62 -3.39 0.13
C TYR A 121 -1.42 -2.78 -0.99
N VAL A 122 -2.20 -1.76 -0.64
CA VAL A 122 -2.89 -0.90 -1.59
C VAL A 122 -2.35 0.51 -1.44
N ARG A 123 -2.16 1.19 -2.56
CA ARG A 123 -1.73 2.58 -2.62
C ARG A 123 -2.94 3.46 -2.35
N PHE A 124 -2.95 4.06 -1.16
CA PHE A 124 -4.05 4.89 -0.71
C PHE A 124 -3.92 6.29 -1.30
N LYS A 125 -5.07 6.92 -1.50
CA LYS A 125 -5.14 8.29 -1.99
C LYS A 125 -4.68 9.24 -0.89
N LEU A 126 -3.49 9.81 -1.04
CA LEU A 126 -3.06 10.97 -0.25
C LEU A 126 -3.63 12.24 -0.92
N PRO A 127 -4.62 12.93 -0.31
CA PRO A 127 -5.28 14.07 -0.96
C PRO A 127 -4.32 15.21 -1.31
N PHE A 128 -3.28 15.38 -0.51
CA PHE A 128 -2.22 16.35 -0.74
C PHE A 128 -0.88 15.66 -0.99
N GLY A 129 -0.43 14.80 -0.06
CA GLY A 129 0.76 13.97 -0.25
C GLY A 129 2.08 14.61 0.15
N ALA A 130 2.05 15.52 1.12
CA ALA A 130 3.25 16.01 1.80
C ALA A 130 2.99 16.22 3.28
N THR A 131 4.03 16.08 4.10
CA THR A 131 4.03 16.51 5.50
C THR A 131 4.23 18.01 5.57
N PHE A 132 3.71 18.66 6.61
CA PHE A 132 3.91 20.09 6.81
C PHE A 132 3.78 20.48 8.28
N ARG A 133 4.40 21.61 8.64
CA ARG A 133 4.40 22.19 9.99
C ARG A 133 4.14 23.69 9.92
N ASP A 134 3.76 24.28 11.05
CA ASP A 134 3.71 25.74 11.18
C ASP A 134 5.08 26.36 10.92
N LEU A 135 5.06 27.57 10.34
CA LEU A 135 6.25 28.40 10.25
C LEU A 135 6.64 28.92 11.64
N LYS A 136 7.94 29.00 11.88
CA LYS A 136 8.52 29.65 13.06
C LYS A 136 8.44 31.17 12.93
N ALA A 137 8.65 31.89 14.03
CA ALA A 137 8.62 33.35 14.02
C ALA A 137 9.68 33.94 13.07
N GLU A 138 10.87 33.35 13.04
CA GLU A 138 11.99 33.78 12.22
C GLU A 138 11.73 33.53 10.73
N GLU A 139 11.14 32.38 10.39
CA GLU A 139 10.76 32.03 9.02
C GLU A 139 9.69 33.00 8.48
N ARG A 140 8.68 33.31 9.30
CA ARG A 140 7.64 34.31 9.01
C ARG A 140 8.21 35.69 8.76
N ALA A 141 9.11 36.14 9.64
CA ALA A 141 9.78 37.44 9.50
C ALA A 141 10.64 37.49 8.23
N ALA A 142 11.38 36.41 7.93
CA ALA A 142 12.25 36.34 6.76
C ALA A 142 11.49 36.42 5.43
N ILE A 143 10.26 35.89 5.37
CA ILE A 143 9.44 35.92 4.14
C ILE A 143 8.39 37.03 4.13
N GLY A 144 8.27 37.81 5.20
CA GLY A 144 7.28 38.89 5.29
C GLY A 144 5.83 38.42 5.32
N HIS A 145 5.54 37.28 5.96
CA HIS A 145 4.18 36.75 6.09
C HIS A 145 3.82 36.40 7.54
N ASP A 146 2.62 36.77 7.97
CA ASP A 146 2.13 36.56 9.35
C ASP A 146 1.85 35.09 9.69
N GLY A 147 1.70 34.24 8.67
CA GLY A 147 1.35 32.84 8.79
C GLY A 147 1.76 32.02 7.57
N GLY A 148 1.67 30.71 7.70
CA GLY A 148 2.05 29.78 6.64
C GLY A 148 2.38 28.41 7.17
N VAL A 149 2.72 27.51 6.26
CA VAL A 149 3.29 26.20 6.60
C VAL A 149 4.56 25.93 5.80
N GLU A 150 5.53 25.26 6.43
CA GLU A 150 6.65 24.66 5.72
C GLU A 150 6.26 23.26 5.24
N ILE A 151 6.54 22.99 3.96
CA ILE A 151 6.49 21.65 3.38
C ILE A 151 7.72 20.85 3.81
N GLY A 152 7.48 19.68 4.41
CA GLY A 152 8.52 18.70 4.73
C GLY A 152 8.68 17.67 3.60
N SER A 153 8.65 16.39 3.97
CA SER A 153 8.68 15.29 3.00
C SER A 153 7.49 15.34 2.03
N VAL A 154 7.79 15.10 0.74
CA VAL A 154 6.80 15.03 -0.35
C VAL A 154 6.80 13.60 -0.89
N VAL A 155 5.62 12.98 -0.92
CA VAL A 155 5.47 11.60 -1.37
C VAL A 155 5.33 11.58 -2.89
N GLY A 156 6.16 10.78 -3.57
CA GLY A 156 6.14 10.65 -5.03
C GLY A 156 4.79 10.20 -5.59
N GLY A 157 4.40 10.74 -6.75
CA GLY A 157 3.14 10.38 -7.42
C GLY A 157 1.87 11.00 -6.82
N THR A 158 2.00 11.80 -5.77
CA THR A 158 0.89 12.52 -5.14
C THR A 158 0.61 13.88 -5.79
N PRO A 159 -0.52 14.55 -5.49
CA PRO A 159 -0.80 15.91 -5.94
C PRO A 159 0.34 16.90 -5.64
N ALA A 160 0.91 16.89 -4.44
CA ALA A 160 2.04 17.76 -4.06
C ALA A 160 3.27 17.51 -4.94
N SER A 161 3.64 16.24 -5.15
CA SER A 161 4.77 15.88 -6.01
C SER A 161 4.54 16.28 -7.47
N ARG A 162 3.35 16.02 -8.02
CA ARG A 162 2.99 16.41 -9.40
C ARG A 162 2.96 17.92 -9.61
N ALA A 163 2.70 18.67 -8.54
CA ALA A 163 2.78 20.13 -8.53
C ALA A 163 4.19 20.66 -8.29
N ASN A 164 5.21 19.80 -8.27
CA ASN A 164 6.61 20.17 -8.03
C ASN A 164 6.79 20.97 -6.72
N LEU A 165 6.04 20.60 -5.67
CA LEU A 165 6.34 21.04 -4.30
C LEU A 165 7.56 20.28 -3.78
N LEU A 166 8.40 20.98 -3.04
CA LEU A 166 9.65 20.47 -2.49
C LEU A 166 9.70 20.70 -0.98
N ALA A 167 10.52 19.91 -0.30
CA ALA A 167 10.85 20.17 1.10
C ALA A 167 11.51 21.55 1.22
N GLY A 168 11.08 22.34 2.22
CA GLY A 168 11.53 23.71 2.44
C GLY A 168 10.69 24.77 1.73
N ASP A 169 9.69 24.40 0.92
CA ASP A 169 8.72 25.37 0.41
C ASP A 169 7.85 25.92 1.55
N PHE A 170 7.61 27.24 1.55
CA PHE A 170 6.66 27.84 2.48
C PHE A 170 5.36 28.15 1.75
N VAL A 171 4.27 27.46 2.10
CA VAL A 171 2.93 27.81 1.60
C VAL A 171 2.39 28.95 2.44
N VAL A 172 2.01 30.05 1.78
CA VAL A 172 1.53 31.26 2.46
C VAL A 172 0.09 31.61 2.09
N GLN A 173 -0.41 31.11 0.95
CA GLN A 173 -1.81 31.26 0.55
C GLN A 173 -2.37 30.02 -0.14
N VAL A 174 -3.68 29.86 -0.05
CA VAL A 174 -4.47 28.89 -0.81
C VAL A 174 -5.61 29.63 -1.50
N ASN A 175 -5.73 29.46 -2.82
CA ASN A 175 -6.71 30.15 -3.67
C ASN A 175 -6.71 31.68 -3.44
N GLY A 176 -5.52 32.26 -3.32
CA GLY A 176 -5.32 33.70 -3.07
C GLY A 176 -5.61 34.18 -1.65
N LYS A 177 -6.02 33.29 -0.73
CA LYS A 177 -6.29 33.64 0.67
C LYS A 177 -5.11 33.26 1.57
N PRO A 178 -4.61 34.18 2.42
CA PRO A 178 -3.59 33.86 3.42
C PRO A 178 -4.01 32.72 4.34
N ILE A 179 -3.03 31.92 4.75
CA ILE A 179 -3.24 30.86 5.76
C ILE A 179 -2.52 31.22 7.05
N ALA A 180 -3.22 31.04 8.18
CA ALA A 180 -2.66 31.35 9.49
C ALA A 180 -1.61 30.32 9.95
N GLY A 181 -1.72 29.07 9.48
CA GLY A 181 -0.86 27.97 9.90
C GLY A 181 -1.42 26.60 9.52
N LYS A 182 -0.87 25.56 10.14
CA LYS A 182 -1.12 24.15 9.89
C LYS A 182 -2.60 23.78 9.97
N SER A 183 -3.29 24.18 11.04
CA SER A 183 -4.71 23.85 11.21
C SER A 183 -5.58 24.46 10.10
N ALA A 184 -5.32 25.72 9.74
CA ALA A 184 -6.03 26.38 8.64
C ALA A 184 -5.74 25.70 7.29
N PHE A 185 -4.48 25.36 7.04
CA PHE A 185 -4.08 24.64 5.82
C PHE A 185 -4.75 23.25 5.74
N GLN A 186 -4.75 22.48 6.83
CA GLN A 186 -5.43 21.18 6.89
C GLN A 186 -6.91 21.28 6.57
N ASN A 187 -7.60 22.25 7.17
CA ASN A 187 -9.02 22.46 6.93
C ASN A 187 -9.30 22.84 5.47
N LEU A 188 -8.45 23.67 4.86
CA LEU A 188 -8.56 24.01 3.44
C LEU A 188 -8.32 22.82 2.52
N LEU A 189 -7.34 21.97 2.82
CA LEU A 189 -7.09 20.74 2.07
C LEU A 189 -8.31 19.80 2.16
N LYS A 190 -8.88 19.62 3.35
CA LYS A 190 -10.10 18.80 3.54
C LYS A 190 -11.30 19.38 2.79
N ALA A 191 -11.57 20.67 2.95
CA ALA A 191 -12.71 21.35 2.31
C ALA A 191 -12.61 21.36 0.78
N ASN A 192 -11.41 21.25 0.22
CA ASN A 192 -11.17 21.23 -1.22
C ASN A 192 -10.77 19.83 -1.74
N ALA A 193 -11.00 18.77 -0.97
CA ALA A 193 -10.69 17.41 -1.40
C ALA A 193 -11.36 17.10 -2.76
N GLY A 194 -10.58 16.55 -3.69
CA GLY A 194 -11.02 16.25 -5.06
C GLY A 194 -11.05 17.44 -6.02
N ARG A 195 -10.83 18.67 -5.53
CA ARG A 195 -10.86 19.92 -6.31
C ARG A 195 -9.46 20.40 -6.66
N THR A 196 -9.39 21.29 -7.66
CA THR A 196 -8.16 22.01 -7.99
C THR A 196 -8.00 23.19 -7.05
N VAL A 197 -6.79 23.36 -6.52
CA VAL A 197 -6.41 24.52 -5.69
C VAL A 197 -5.14 25.16 -6.25
N THR A 198 -5.00 26.47 -6.02
CA THR A 198 -3.79 27.22 -6.31
C THR A 198 -3.09 27.57 -5.01
N LEU A 199 -1.84 27.14 -4.85
CA LEU A 199 -1.00 27.51 -3.72
C LEU A 199 -0.09 28.65 -4.13
N THR A 200 0.02 29.66 -3.28
CA THR A 200 1.12 30.63 -3.32
C THR A 200 2.19 30.12 -2.36
N ILE A 201 3.38 29.87 -2.88
CA ILE A 201 4.54 29.40 -2.10
C ILE A 201 5.68 30.40 -2.17
N VAL A 202 6.54 30.40 -1.16
CA VAL A 202 7.84 31.06 -1.17
C VAL A 202 8.92 29.98 -1.22
N ARG A 203 9.81 30.05 -2.20
CA ARG A 203 10.95 29.16 -2.39
C ARG A 203 12.18 29.99 -2.68
N ASN A 204 13.22 29.86 -1.86
CA ASN A 204 14.46 30.65 -2.00
C ASN A 204 14.21 32.17 -2.07
N GLY A 205 13.20 32.65 -1.34
CA GLY A 205 12.79 34.07 -1.34
C GLY A 205 11.90 34.49 -2.51
N GLU A 206 11.67 33.63 -3.50
CA GLU A 206 10.79 33.91 -4.63
C GLU A 206 9.37 33.40 -4.39
N THR A 207 8.39 34.23 -4.73
CA THR A 207 6.97 33.85 -4.69
C THR A 207 6.58 33.13 -5.97
N LEU A 208 6.10 31.89 -5.84
CA LEU A 208 5.70 31.03 -6.94
C LEU A 208 4.25 30.57 -6.75
N GLN A 209 3.54 30.38 -7.86
CA GLN A 209 2.23 29.71 -7.83
C GLN A 209 2.34 28.26 -8.26
N ARG A 210 1.60 27.39 -7.56
CA ARG A 210 1.45 25.96 -7.89
C ARG A 210 -0.02 25.59 -7.94
N VAL A 211 -0.47 25.12 -9.09
CA VAL A 211 -1.82 24.60 -9.28
C VAL A 211 -1.77 23.10 -9.11
N LEU A 212 -2.63 22.55 -8.26
CA LEU A 212 -2.71 21.11 -8.03
C LEU A 212 -4.13 20.64 -7.83
N ARG A 213 -4.44 19.46 -8.39
CA ARG A 213 -5.70 18.77 -8.13
C ARG A 213 -5.55 17.87 -6.92
N LEU A 214 -6.22 18.22 -5.83
CA LEU A 214 -6.25 17.43 -4.62
C LEU A 214 -6.93 16.09 -4.88
N GLY A 215 -6.48 15.05 -4.18
CA GLY A 215 -7.22 13.80 -4.11
C GLY A 215 -8.53 14.01 -3.33
N SER A 216 -9.56 13.23 -3.63
CA SER A 216 -10.74 13.13 -2.77
C SER A 216 -10.37 12.45 -1.46
N LEU A 217 -11.07 12.81 -0.39
CA LEU A 217 -11.10 12.02 0.83
C LEU A 217 -12.00 10.81 0.58
N ALA A 218 -11.72 9.68 1.24
CA ALA A 218 -12.73 8.65 1.38
C ALA A 218 -13.90 9.22 2.22
N PRO A 219 -15.15 8.81 1.97
CA PRO A 219 -16.22 9.07 2.92
C PRO A 219 -15.84 8.47 4.28
N GLU A 220 -16.15 9.19 5.37
CA GLU A 220 -16.03 8.66 6.74
C GLU A 220 -17.14 7.64 7.04
#